data_AF-A0A7J4JZQ9-F1
#
_entry.id   AF-A0A7J4JZQ9-F1
#
_cell.length_a   1.000
_cell.length_b   1.000
_cell.length_c   1.000
_cell.angle_alpha   90.00
_cell.angle_beta   90.00
_cell.angle_gamma   90.00
#
_symmetry.space_group_name_H-M   'P 1'
#
loop_
_entity.id
_entity.type
_entity.pdbx_description
1 polymer ?
#
loop_
_entity_poly.entity_id
_entity_poly.type
_entity_poly.pdbx_seq_one_letter_code
_entity_poly.pdbx_strand_id
1 'polypeptide(L)'
;MHTLSEEFKKSFENESWDSIAHMALTFQIELDEEDKHQKRLKKELGMLKHVLHHHLKDQEAAARNLNITFFVRLHKTIARLEKAFDRHDVKRREFLVFLKAILHKLRNTRFMVFKTLERKNEFGKMKGLMDKKN
;
A
#
# COMPACT_ATOMS: atom_id res chain seq x y z
N MET A 1 -4.83 -12.71 -15.42
CA MET A 1 -5.23 -12.11 -14.12
C MET A 1 -5.26 -13.22 -13.08
N HIS A 2 -4.34 -13.25 -12.12
CA HIS A 2 -4.46 -14.16 -10.97
C HIS A 2 -5.44 -13.54 -9.98
N THR A 3 -6.64 -14.10 -9.90
CA THR A 3 -7.68 -13.73 -8.95
C THR A 3 -7.35 -14.39 -7.60
N LEU A 4 -7.42 -13.64 -6.50
CA LEU A 4 -7.33 -14.21 -5.15
C LEU A 4 -8.48 -15.21 -4.97
N SER A 5 -8.21 -16.41 -4.43
CA SER A 5 -9.28 -17.35 -4.08
C SER A 5 -10.16 -16.77 -2.97
N GLU A 6 -11.45 -17.10 -2.97
CA GLU A 6 -12.41 -16.57 -1.98
C GLU A 6 -12.05 -16.99 -0.54
N GLU A 7 -11.51 -18.20 -0.36
CA GLU A 7 -11.03 -18.71 0.93
C GLU A 7 -9.86 -17.89 1.46
N PHE A 8 -8.89 -17.55 0.61
CA PHE A 8 -7.75 -16.73 0.99
C PHE A 8 -8.18 -15.30 1.35
N LYS A 9 -9.13 -14.71 0.60
CA LYS A 9 -9.68 -13.40 0.93
C LYS A 9 -10.31 -13.39 2.32
N LYS A 10 -11.19 -14.35 2.63
CA LYS A 10 -11.86 -14.43 3.94
C LYS A 10 -10.88 -14.64 5.08
N SER A 11 -9.91 -15.53 4.92
CA SER A 11 -8.87 -15.75 5.93
C SER A 11 -8.06 -14.48 6.18
N PHE A 12 -7.65 -13.78 5.11
CA PHE A 12 -6.83 -12.57 5.18
C PHE A 12 -7.59 -11.36 5.75
N GLU A 13 -8.90 -11.27 5.51
CA GLU A 13 -9.75 -10.21 6.05
C GLU A 13 -9.88 -10.26 7.57
N ASN A 14 -9.75 -11.43 8.19
CA ASN A 14 -9.85 -11.60 9.64
C ASN A 14 -8.51 -11.44 10.37
N GLU A 15 -7.38 -11.46 9.66
CA GLU A 15 -6.06 -11.30 10.26
C GLU A 15 -5.82 -9.88 10.82
N SER A 16 -5.06 -9.75 11.91
CA SER A 16 -4.69 -8.43 12.45
C SER A 16 -3.70 -7.70 11.52
N TRP A 17 -3.59 -6.37 11.59
CA TRP A 17 -2.59 -5.67 10.77
C TRP A 17 -1.17 -6.00 11.22
N ASP A 18 -0.98 -6.27 12.51
CA ASP A 18 0.30 -6.74 13.07
C ASP A 18 0.69 -8.12 12.50
N SER A 19 -0.23 -9.08 12.48
CA SER A 19 -0.03 -10.39 11.83
C SER A 19 0.39 -10.22 10.37
N ILE A 20 -0.35 -9.39 9.61
CA ILE A 20 -0.06 -9.14 8.19
C ILE A 20 1.29 -8.42 8.02
N ALA A 21 1.64 -7.50 8.91
CA ALA A 21 2.95 -6.85 8.92
C ALA A 21 4.08 -7.88 9.09
N HIS A 22 3.91 -8.81 10.03
CA HIS A 22 4.86 -9.89 10.26
C HIS A 22 4.96 -10.84 9.06
N MET A 23 3.84 -11.22 8.44
CA MET A 23 3.83 -11.99 7.19
C MET A 23 4.60 -11.28 6.06
N ALA A 24 4.47 -9.95 5.97
CA ALA A 24 5.21 -9.18 4.97
C ALA A 24 6.73 -9.31 5.14
N LEU A 25 7.25 -9.40 6.37
CA LEU A 25 8.68 -9.60 6.62
C LEU A 25 9.14 -11.04 6.40
N THR A 26 8.30 -12.04 6.64
CA THR A 26 8.68 -13.45 6.51
C THR A 26 8.63 -13.95 5.08
N PHE A 27 7.98 -13.22 4.16
CA PHE A 27 7.93 -13.59 2.75
C PHE A 27 9.32 -13.84 2.13
N GLN A 28 9.57 -15.06 1.67
CA GLN A 28 10.79 -15.36 0.94
C GLN A 28 10.65 -14.89 -0.51
N ILE A 29 11.56 -14.02 -0.95
CA ILE A 29 11.61 -13.54 -2.34
C ILE A 29 12.65 -14.38 -3.07
N GLU A 30 12.17 -15.39 -3.77
CA GLU A 30 12.98 -16.26 -4.62
C GLU A 30 13.01 -15.69 -6.04
N LEU A 31 14.05 -14.90 -6.32
CA LEU A 31 14.38 -14.38 -7.64
C LEU A 31 15.82 -14.75 -7.98
N ASP A 32 16.09 -14.91 -9.27
CA ASP A 32 17.42 -15.22 -9.77
C ASP A 32 18.40 -14.08 -9.44
N GLU A 33 19.55 -14.43 -8.85
CA GLU A 33 20.58 -13.46 -8.47
C GLU A 33 21.63 -13.22 -9.56
N GLU A 34 21.70 -14.10 -10.56
CA GLU A 34 22.62 -13.97 -11.69
C GLU A 34 22.12 -12.93 -12.69
N ASP A 35 20.80 -12.80 -12.85
CA ASP A 35 20.18 -11.75 -13.64
C ASP A 35 20.20 -10.41 -12.88
N LYS A 36 20.90 -9.42 -13.46
CA LYS A 36 21.01 -8.04 -12.92
C LYS A 36 19.66 -7.38 -12.67
N HIS A 37 18.66 -7.61 -13.52
CA HIS A 37 17.32 -7.06 -13.37
C HIS A 37 16.56 -7.73 -12.23
N GLN A 38 16.60 -9.06 -12.15
CA GLN A 38 15.97 -9.79 -11.05
C GLN A 38 16.64 -9.49 -9.70
N LYS A 39 17.96 -9.31 -9.67
CA LYS A 39 18.68 -8.85 -8.48
C LYS A 39 18.24 -7.47 -8.00
N ARG A 40 18.02 -6.52 -8.93
CA ARG A 40 17.48 -5.18 -8.61
C ARG A 40 16.04 -5.29 -8.09
N LEU A 41 15.22 -6.10 -8.74
CA LEU A 41 13.84 -6.36 -8.35
C LEU A 41 13.78 -6.98 -6.95
N LYS A 42 14.64 -7.96 -6.65
CA LYS A 42 14.77 -8.59 -5.32
C LYS A 42 15.08 -7.57 -4.23
N LYS A 43 16.02 -6.66 -4.48
CA LYS A 43 16.32 -5.55 -3.54
C LYS A 43 15.13 -4.62 -3.35
N GLU A 44 14.44 -4.25 -4.43
CA GLU A 44 13.25 -3.40 -4.36
C GLU A 44 12.14 -4.06 -3.54
N LEU A 45 11.84 -5.33 -3.81
CA LEU A 45 10.85 -6.10 -3.07
C LEU A 45 11.26 -6.26 -1.60
N GLY A 46 12.54 -6.47 -1.32
CA GLY A 46 13.08 -6.51 0.04
C GLY A 46 12.81 -5.21 0.80
N MET A 47 13.12 -4.05 0.21
CA MET A 47 12.80 -2.75 0.81
C MET A 47 11.29 -2.58 1.01
N LEU A 48 10.49 -2.99 0.03
CA LEU A 48 9.04 -2.89 0.10
C LEU A 48 8.46 -3.69 1.28
N LYS A 49 8.99 -4.87 1.59
CA LYS A 49 8.61 -5.65 2.78
C LYS A 49 8.77 -4.85 4.07
N HIS A 50 9.90 -4.16 4.24
CA HIS A 50 10.16 -3.35 5.44
C HIS A 50 9.24 -2.13 5.52
N VAL A 51 9.03 -1.44 4.39
CA VAL A 51 8.12 -0.29 4.32
C VAL A 51 6.69 -0.70 4.64
N LEU A 52 6.23 -1.84 4.11
CA LEU A 52 4.92 -2.40 4.41
C LEU A 52 4.78 -2.74 5.88
N HIS A 53 5.75 -3.45 6.45
CA HIS A 53 5.72 -3.80 7.87
C HIS A 53 5.56 -2.57 8.75
N HIS A 54 6.38 -1.54 8.54
CA HIS A 54 6.28 -0.30 9.31
C HIS A 54 4.90 0.35 9.17
N HIS A 55 4.42 0.53 7.94
CA HIS A 55 3.12 1.17 7.70
C HIS A 55 1.94 0.38 8.25
N LEU A 56 1.99 -0.95 8.21
CA LEU A 56 0.91 -1.80 8.71
C LEU A 56 0.88 -1.83 10.24
N LYS A 57 2.06 -1.85 10.91
CA LYS A 57 2.11 -1.67 12.37
C LYS A 57 1.56 -0.32 12.82
N ASP A 58 1.88 0.75 12.09
CA ASP A 58 1.32 2.08 12.37
C ASP A 58 -0.21 2.10 12.19
N GLN A 59 -0.75 1.34 11.22
CA GLN A 59 -2.20 1.24 11.01
C GLN A 59 -2.92 0.51 12.16
N GLU A 60 -2.30 -0.52 12.74
CA GLU A 60 -2.81 -1.17 13.97
C GLU A 60 -2.92 -0.16 15.11
N ALA A 61 -1.85 0.62 15.33
CA ALA A 61 -1.80 1.62 16.40
C ALA A 61 -2.75 2.81 16.16
N ALA A 62 -2.99 3.20 14.90
CA ALA A 62 -3.75 4.40 14.55
C ALA A 62 -5.28 4.24 14.57
N ALA A 63 -5.79 3.09 15.05
CA ALA A 63 -7.20 2.78 15.28
C ALA A 63 -8.19 3.65 14.48
N ARG A 64 -8.51 3.22 13.25
CA ARG A 64 -9.59 3.71 12.35
C ARG A 64 -9.24 4.81 11.33
N ASN A 65 -7.99 5.28 11.26
CA ASN A 65 -7.61 6.28 10.25
C ASN A 65 -6.85 5.66 9.07
N LEU A 66 -7.53 5.53 7.94
CA LEU A 66 -6.88 5.06 6.71
C LEU A 66 -5.94 6.12 6.14
N ASN A 67 -4.68 5.73 5.96
CA ASN A 67 -3.72 6.53 5.21
C ASN A 67 -3.98 6.38 3.69
N ILE A 68 -4.81 7.27 3.12
CA ILE A 68 -5.13 7.28 1.67
C ILE A 68 -3.86 7.38 0.81
N THR A 69 -2.86 8.15 1.27
CA THR A 69 -1.58 8.27 0.57
C THR A 69 -0.88 6.92 0.48
N PHE A 70 -0.89 6.13 1.54
CA PHE A 70 -0.35 4.77 1.54
C PHE A 70 -1.14 3.86 0.58
N PHE A 71 -2.47 3.89 0.62
CA PHE A 71 -3.32 3.11 -0.30
C PHE A 71 -3.01 3.41 -1.78
N VAL A 72 -2.97 4.69 -2.16
CA VAL A 72 -2.69 5.11 -3.54
C VAL A 72 -1.27 4.72 -3.96
N ARG A 73 -0.28 4.88 -3.08
CA ARG A 73 1.10 4.47 -3.33
C ARG A 73 1.20 2.96 -3.52
N LEU A 74 0.56 2.16 -2.66
CA LEU A 74 0.54 0.71 -2.76
C LEU A 74 -0.06 0.25 -4.09
N HIS A 75 -1.20 0.81 -4.49
CA HIS A 75 -1.82 0.52 -5.79
C HIS A 75 -0.88 0.82 -6.97
N LYS A 76 -0.23 1.99 -6.97
CA LYS A 76 0.76 2.35 -8.01
C LYS A 76 1.97 1.41 -8.02
N THR A 77 2.46 1.02 -6.85
CA THR A 77 3.57 0.07 -6.70
C THR A 77 3.20 -1.29 -7.27
N ILE A 78 2.00 -1.83 -6.98
CA ILE A 78 1.53 -3.10 -7.55
C ILE A 78 1.54 -3.04 -9.08
N ALA A 79 0.95 -1.99 -9.68
CA ALA A 79 0.90 -1.85 -11.14
C ALA A 79 2.31 -1.74 -11.78
N ARG A 80 3.26 -1.08 -11.10
CA ARG A 80 4.66 -1.01 -11.54
C ARG A 80 5.35 -2.38 -11.45
N LEU A 81 5.14 -3.12 -10.36
CA LEU A 81 5.70 -4.45 -10.17
C LEU A 81 5.13 -5.46 -11.17
N GLU A 82 3.83 -5.42 -11.47
CA GLU A 82 3.23 -6.25 -12.52
C GLU A 82 3.94 -6.09 -13.86
N LYS A 83 4.14 -4.84 -14.29
CA LYS A 83 4.86 -4.54 -15.53
C LYS A 83 6.32 -5.01 -15.50
N ALA A 84 6.98 -4.91 -14.35
CA ALA A 84 8.35 -5.39 -14.19
C ALA A 84 8.43 -6.92 -14.27
N PHE A 85 7.51 -7.62 -13.62
CA PHE A 85 7.44 -9.08 -13.63
C PHE A 85 7.10 -9.60 -15.03
N ASP A 86 6.15 -8.96 -15.74
CA ASP A 86 5.82 -9.30 -17.12
C ASP A 86 7.02 -9.07 -18.06
N ARG A 87 7.73 -7.94 -17.90
CA ARG A 87 8.89 -7.59 -18.75
C ARG A 87 10.07 -8.55 -18.58
N HIS A 88 10.24 -9.11 -17.38
CA HIS A 88 11.38 -9.97 -17.03
C HIS A 88 10.99 -11.45 -16.91
N ASP A 89 9.83 -11.85 -17.43
CA ASP A 89 9.25 -13.22 -17.36
C ASP A 89 9.30 -13.85 -15.95
N VAL A 90 9.07 -13.03 -14.92
CA VAL A 90 9.06 -13.51 -13.54
C VAL A 90 7.74 -14.20 -13.24
N LYS A 91 7.81 -15.52 -13.07
CA LYS A 91 6.65 -16.39 -12.81
C LYS A 91 6.21 -16.41 -11.34
N ARG A 92 7.16 -16.31 -10.41
CA ARG A 92 6.92 -16.32 -8.96
C ARG A 92 6.31 -15.00 -8.51
N ARG A 93 4.97 -14.95 -8.39
CA ARG A 93 4.17 -13.73 -8.15
C ARG A 93 3.50 -13.70 -6.77
N GLU A 94 3.90 -14.58 -5.86
CA GLU A 94 3.28 -14.78 -4.55
C GLU A 94 3.27 -13.48 -3.74
N PHE A 95 4.39 -12.75 -3.73
CA PHE A 95 4.46 -11.47 -3.05
C PHE A 95 3.52 -10.43 -3.67
N LEU A 96 3.37 -10.40 -5.00
CA LEU A 96 2.42 -9.51 -5.67
C LEU A 96 0.96 -9.85 -5.30
N VAL A 97 0.64 -11.14 -5.20
CA VAL A 97 -0.68 -11.62 -4.75
C VAL A 97 -0.93 -11.16 -3.31
N PHE A 98 0.07 -11.26 -2.44
CA PHE A 98 0.00 -10.74 -1.08
C PHE A 98 -0.24 -9.22 -1.02
N LEU A 99 0.46 -8.42 -1.85
CA LEU A 99 0.21 -6.97 -1.94
C LEU A 99 -1.23 -6.64 -2.35
N LYS A 100 -1.79 -7.41 -3.29
CA LYS A 100 -3.18 -7.25 -3.72
C LYS A 100 -4.17 -7.60 -2.61
N ALA A 101 -3.86 -8.58 -1.77
CA ALA A 101 -4.67 -8.93 -0.61
C ALA A 101 -4.66 -7.81 0.45
N ILE A 102 -3.50 -7.20 0.72
CA ILE A 102 -3.41 -5.99 1.57
C ILE A 102 -4.29 -4.88 1.02
N LEU A 103 -4.19 -4.61 -0.29
CA LEU A 103 -5.00 -3.57 -0.94
C LEU A 103 -6.51 -3.86 -0.81
N HIS A 104 -6.90 -5.14 -0.94
CA HIS A 104 -8.29 -5.56 -0.76
C HIS A 104 -8.79 -5.34 0.67
N LYS A 105 -8.00 -5.75 1.68
CA LYS A 105 -8.33 -5.54 3.08
C LYS A 105 -8.44 -4.04 3.42
N LEU A 106 -7.50 -3.23 2.93
CA LEU A 106 -7.55 -1.77 3.08
C LEU A 106 -8.82 -1.20 2.43
N ARG A 107 -9.22 -1.70 1.26
CA ARG A 107 -10.45 -1.30 0.58
C ARG A 107 -11.72 -1.57 1.41
N ASN A 108 -11.75 -2.68 2.14
CA ASN A 108 -12.94 -3.13 2.88
C ASN A 108 -12.99 -2.60 4.32
N THR A 109 -11.91 -1.98 4.81
CA THR A 109 -11.87 -1.35 6.14
C THR A 109 -12.62 -0.01 6.11
N ARG A 110 -13.58 0.21 7.02
CA ARG A 110 -14.36 1.47 7.08
C ARG A 110 -13.44 2.68 7.23
N PHE A 111 -13.59 3.65 6.33
CA PHE A 111 -12.77 4.85 6.24
C PHE A 111 -13.43 6.05 6.94
N MET A 112 -12.71 6.75 7.81
CA MET A 112 -12.99 8.17 8.08
C MET A 112 -12.06 9.03 7.22
N VAL A 113 -12.63 9.69 6.20
CA VAL A 113 -11.91 10.61 5.33
C VAL A 113 -11.98 12.00 5.93
N PHE A 114 -10.87 12.51 6.47
CA PHE A 114 -10.76 13.95 6.70
C PHE A 114 -10.58 14.63 5.35
N LYS A 115 -11.65 15.27 4.85
CA LYS A 115 -11.54 16.24 3.75
C LYS A 115 -10.68 17.40 4.23
N THR A 116 -9.39 17.34 3.97
CA THR A 116 -8.45 18.47 4.15
C THR A 116 -8.74 19.66 3.23
N LEU A 117 -9.79 19.58 2.40
CA LEU A 117 -10.24 20.62 1.49
C LEU A 117 -10.96 21.79 2.17
N GLU A 118 -11.51 21.63 3.38
CA GLU A 118 -12.24 22.74 4.02
C GLU A 118 -11.32 23.82 4.58
N ARG A 119 -10.09 23.48 5.00
CA ARG A 119 -9.16 24.48 5.57
C ARG A 119 -8.52 25.43 4.56
N LYS A 120 -8.57 25.15 3.25
CA LYS A 120 -8.07 26.08 2.23
C LYS A 120 -9.04 27.22 1.91
N ASN A 121 -10.34 27.04 2.12
CA ASN A 121 -11.34 28.06 1.82
C ASN A 121 -11.48 29.13 2.92
N GLU A 122 -11.04 28.86 4.15
CA GLU A 122 -11.04 29.86 5.22
C GLU A 122 -9.89 30.87 5.09
N PHE A 123 -8.70 30.42 4.65
CA PHE A 123 -7.57 31.32 4.37
C PHE A 123 -7.85 32.29 3.21
N GLY A 124 -8.64 31.87 2.21
CA GLY A 124 -9.08 32.73 1.12
C GLY A 124 -10.07 33.82 1.55
N LYS A 125 -10.92 33.54 2.54
CA LYS A 125 -11.89 34.52 3.07
C LYS A 125 -11.27 35.57 3.98
N MET A 126 -10.22 35.23 4.74
CA MET A 126 -9.52 36.20 5.59
C MET A 126 -8.71 37.24 4.79
N LYS A 127 -8.14 36.88 3.63
CA LYS A 127 -7.42 37.86 2.79
C LYS A 127 -8.35 38.91 2.14
N GLY A 128 -9.58 38.55 1.79
CA GLY A 128 -10.55 39.47 1.16
C GLY A 128 -11.17 40.51 2.10
N LEU A 129 -10.97 40.39 3.42
CA LEU A 129 -11.50 41.33 4.42
C LEU A 129 -10.51 42.46 4.77
N MET A 130 -9.22 42.32 4.44
CA MET A 130 -8.21 43.37 4.69
C MET A 130 -8.14 44.44 3.58
N ASP A 131 -8.64 44.16 2.36
CA ASP A 131 -8.61 45.10 1.23
C ASP A 131 -9.83 46.05 1.14
N LYS A 132 -10.73 46.07 2.14
CA LYS A 132 -11.93 46.94 2.16
C LYS A 132 -11.91 48.05 3.21
N LYS A 133 -10.73 48.51 3.60
CA LYS A 133 -10.57 49.79 4.32
C LYS A 133 -9.64 50.71 3.54
N ASN A 134 -10.19 51.32 2.50
CA ASN A 134 -9.81 52.64 2.01
C ASN A 134 -11.10 53.47 1.95
#